data_AF-A0A4V1IXF6-F1
#
_entry.id   AF-A0A4V1IXF6-F1
#
_cell.length_a   1.000
_cell.length_b   1.000
_cell.length_c   1.000
_cell.angle_alpha   90.00
_cell.angle_beta   90.00
_cell.angle_gamma   90.00
#
_symmetry.space_group_name_H-M   'P 1'
#
loop_
_entity.id
_entity.type
_entity.pdbx_description
1 polymer ?
#
loop_
_entity_poly.entity_id
_entity_poly.type
_entity_poly.pdbx_seq_one_letter_code
_entity_poly.pdbx_strand_id
1 'polypeptide(L)' 'DERNPAPWGRIPDAEDIIGSVEVRDGLILPGSFQPMPVHRLVSSNGVFLLSKPLQATLLARLHELAQTA' A
#
# COMPACT_ATOMS: atom_id res chain seq x y z
N ASP A 1 3.33 -2.99 4.16
CA ASP A 1 3.10 -4.33 3.62
C ASP A 1 2.70 -5.23 4.79
N GLU A 2 1.57 -5.93 4.72
CA GLU A 2 1.15 -6.84 5.80
C GLU A 2 1.97 -8.13 5.85
N ARG A 3 2.80 -8.40 4.83
CA ARG A 3 3.75 -9.52 4.82
C ARG A 3 4.74 -9.42 5.99
N ASN A 4 5.19 -8.22 6.33
CA ASN A 4 6.15 -7.97 7.40
C ASN A 4 5.71 -6.74 8.23
N PRO A 5 4.74 -6.90 9.15
CA PRO A 5 4.26 -5.79 9.97
C PRO A 5 5.37 -5.25 10.87
N ALA A 6 5.49 -3.92 10.95
CA ALA A 6 6.48 -3.31 11.82
C ALA A 6 6.21 -3.63 13.30
N PRO A 7 7.27 -3.81 14.11
CA PRO A 7 7.14 -3.85 15.55
C PRO A 7 6.45 -2.60 16.10
N TRP A 8 5.79 -2.74 17.25
CA TRP A 8 5.11 -1.61 17.89
C TRP A 8 6.07 -0.43 18.11
N GLY A 9 5.63 0.77 17.74
CA GLY A 9 6.43 2.00 17.86
C GLY A 9 7.55 2.14 16.83
N ARG A 10 7.60 1.32 15.77
CA ARG A 10 8.62 1.37 14.73
C ARG A 10 8.01 1.67 13.36
N ILE A 11 8.80 2.35 12.53
CA ILE A 11 8.55 2.47 11.09
C ILE A 11 9.07 1.18 10.44
N PRO A 12 8.35 0.58 9.48
CA PRO A 12 8.85 -0.58 8.73
C PRO A 12 10.12 -0.27 7.95
N ASP A 13 10.83 -1.30 7.50
CA ASP A 13 11.91 -1.13 6.53
C ASP A 13 11.37 -0.57 5.22
N ALA A 14 12.20 0.21 4.51
CA ALA A 14 11.77 0.91 3.30
C ALA A 14 11.22 -0.05 2.22
N GLU A 15 11.71 -1.29 2.15
CA GLU A 15 11.23 -2.28 1.19
C GLU A 15 9.82 -2.83 1.49
N ASP A 16 9.30 -2.60 2.71
CA ASP A 16 7.97 -2.99 3.16
C ASP A 16 6.98 -1.80 3.22
N ILE A 17 7.40 -0.61 2.79
CA ILE A 17 6.55 0.58 2.62
C ILE A 17 6.16 0.68 1.15
N ILE A 18 4.86 0.58 0.82
CA ILE A 18 4.40 0.65 -0.59
C ILE A 18 4.55 2.05 -1.20
N GLY A 19 4.50 3.09 -0.36
CA GLY A 19 4.50 4.47 -0.77
C GLY A 19 3.99 5.39 0.32
N SER A 20 3.80 6.66 -0.01
CA SER A 20 3.33 7.70 0.89
C SER A 20 2.28 8.57 0.21
N VAL A 21 1.45 9.22 1.00
CA VAL A 21 0.48 10.23 0.56
C VAL A 21 0.66 11.47 1.42
N GLU A 22 0.36 12.64 0.87
CA GLU A 22 0.31 13.86 1.65
C GLU A 22 -1.00 13.93 2.44
N VAL A 23 -0.90 14.26 3.74
CA VAL A 23 -2.04 14.58 4.58
C VAL A 23 -1.98 16.05 4.93
N ARG A 24 -3.03 16.80 4.58
CA ARG A 24 -3.17 18.23 4.86
C ARG A 24 -4.53 18.46 5.51
N ASP A 25 -4.54 19.17 6.63
CA ASP A 25 -5.76 19.46 7.41
C ASP A 25 -6.58 18.20 7.75
N GLY A 26 -5.89 17.09 8.04
CA GLY A 26 -6.50 15.81 8.38
C GLY A 26 -7.08 15.03 7.19
N LEU A 27 -6.93 15.52 5.96
CA LEU A 27 -7.40 14.87 4.74
C LEU A 27 -6.23 14.41 3.88
N ILE A 28 -6.39 13.26 3.22
CA ILE A 28 -5.45 12.79 2.21
C ILE A 28 -5.61 13.68 0.97
N LEU A 29 -4.53 14.27 0.48
CA LEU A 29 -4.54 15.05 -0.75
C LEU A 29 -4.62 14.11 -1.97
N PRO A 30 -5.68 14.17 -2.80
CA PRO A 30 -5.80 13.32 -3.97
C PRO A 30 -4.64 13.53 -4.96
N GLY A 31 -4.15 12.46 -5.57
CA GLY A 31 -3.03 12.51 -6.53
C GLY A 31 -1.65 12.69 -5.92
N SER A 32 -1.53 12.80 -4.59
CA SER A 32 -0.24 12.96 -3.89
C SER A 32 0.53 11.65 -3.66
N PHE A 33 0.01 10.51 -4.13
CA PHE A 33 0.65 9.22 -3.93
C PHE A 33 2.06 9.20 -4.56
N GLN A 34 3.05 8.89 -3.74
CA GLN A 34 4.43 8.70 -4.14
C GLN A 34 4.83 7.25 -3.83
N PRO A 35 5.16 6.43 -4.84
CA PRO A 35 5.59 5.06 -4.61
C PRO A 35 6.96 5.05 -3.92
N MET A 36 7.20 4.06 -3.07
CA MET A 36 8.52 3.86 -2.47
C MET A 36 9.45 3.15 -3.48
N PRO A 37 10.56 3.76 -3.91
CA PRO A 37 11.38 3.20 -5.00
C PRO A 37 11.98 1.83 -4.72
N VAL A 38 12.12 1.46 -3.44
CA VAL A 38 12.75 0.21 -2.99
C VAL A 38 11.74 -0.84 -2.53
N HIS A 39 10.43 -0.59 -2.63
CA HIS A 39 9.42 -1.57 -2.26
C HIS A 39 9.52 -2.84 -3.11
N ARG A 40 9.46 -4.02 -2.48
CA ARG A 40 9.59 -5.31 -3.17
C ARG A 40 8.31 -6.13 -3.11
N LEU A 41 7.79 -6.48 -4.29
CA LEU A 41 6.67 -7.41 -4.42
C LEU A 41 6.98 -8.81 -3.86
N VAL A 42 8.25 -9.24 -3.93
CA VAL A 42 8.71 -10.51 -3.37
C VAL A 42 10.03 -10.26 -2.64
N SER A 43 10.12 -10.70 -1.40
CA SER A 43 11.32 -10.64 -0.58
C SER A 43 11.53 -11.97 0.16
N SER A 44 12.56 -12.06 1.01
CA SER A 44 12.75 -13.19 1.91
C SER A 44 11.60 -13.40 2.90
N ASN A 45 10.79 -12.36 3.14
CA ASN A 45 9.60 -12.44 4.00
C ASN A 45 8.36 -12.98 3.27
N GLY A 46 8.47 -13.28 1.96
CA GLY A 46 7.39 -13.81 1.12
C GLY A 46 6.85 -12.82 0.09
N VAL A 47 5.60 -13.04 -0.32
CA VAL A 47 4.90 -12.20 -1.31
C VAL A 47 4.19 -11.02 -0.65
N PHE A 48 4.18 -9.88 -1.34
CA PHE A 48 3.52 -8.65 -0.91
C PHE A 48 2.06 -8.89 -0.51
N LEU A 49 1.66 -8.38 0.66
CA LEU A 49 0.29 -8.47 1.16
C LEU A 49 -0.27 -7.07 1.45
N LEU A 50 -1.45 -6.80 0.89
CA LEU A 50 -2.24 -5.64 1.26
C LEU A 50 -3.00 -5.92 2.55
N SER A 51 -3.28 -4.86 3.30
CA SER A 51 -4.24 -4.96 4.39
C SER A 51 -5.62 -5.30 3.89
N LYS A 52 -6.41 -6.00 4.72
CA LYS A 52 -7.81 -6.36 4.42
C LYS A 52 -8.62 -5.22 3.76
N PRO A 53 -8.64 -3.98 4.31
CA PRO A 53 -9.39 -2.89 3.67
C PRO A 53 -8.80 -2.50 2.31
N LEU A 54 -7.47 -2.39 2.16
CA LEU A 54 -6.84 -2.03 0.89
C LEU A 54 -7.04 -3.09 -0.18
N GLN A 55 -6.97 -4.38 0.18
CA GLN A 55 -7.26 -5.49 -0.73
C GLN A 55 -8.70 -5.43 -1.21
N ALA A 56 -9.66 -5.22 -0.32
CA ALA A 56 -11.07 -5.09 -0.69
C ALA A 56 -11.31 -3.90 -1.64
N THR A 57 -10.72 -2.74 -1.36
CA THR A 57 -10.80 -1.55 -2.23
C THR A 57 -10.17 -1.81 -3.60
N LEU A 58 -9.00 -2.47 -3.66
CA LEU A 58 -8.36 -2.81 -4.91
C LEU A 58 -9.23 -3.74 -5.76
N LEU A 59 -9.78 -4.80 -5.16
CA LEU A 59 -10.66 -5.73 -5.87
C LEU A 59 -11.92 -5.04 -6.40
N ALA A 60 -12.56 -4.19 -5.60
CA ALA A 60 -13.70 -3.41 -6.06
C ALA A 60 -13.34 -2.53 -7.26
N ARG A 61 -12.21 -1.83 -7.20
CA ARG A 61 -11.75 -0.96 -8.29
C ARG A 61 -11.42 -1.75 -9.56
N LEU A 62 -10.81 -2.92 -9.43
CA LEU A 62 -10.51 -3.79 -10.57
C LEU A 62 -11.79 -4.31 -11.22
N HIS A 63 -12.82 -4.67 -10.45
CA HIS A 63 -14.12 -5.06 -11.00
C HIS A 63 -14.79 -3.93 -11.79
N GLU A 64 -14.76 -2.69 -11.29
CA GLU A 64 -15.28 -1.52 -12.02
C GLU A 64 -14.54 -1.29 -13.34
N LEU A 65 -13.20 -1.42 -13.33
CA LEU A 65 -12.38 -1.27 -14.53
C LEU A 65 -12.66 -2.38 -15.55
N ALA A 66 -12.86 -3.61 -15.10
CA ALA A 66 -13.18 -4.74 -15.97
C ALA A 66 -14.59 -4.64 -16.60
N GLN A 67 -15.52 -3.92 -15.98
CA GLN A 67 -16.86 -3.68 -16.53
C GLN A 67 -16.89 -2.51 -17.54
N THR A 68 -15.89 -1.64 -17.51
CA THR A 68 -15.79 -0.46 -18.38
C THR A 68 -14.87 -0.66 -19.57
N ALA A 69 -14.19 -1.80 -19.64
CA ALA A 69 -13.34 -2.25 -20.74
C ALA A 69 -14.09 -3.22 -21.67
#